data_AF-A0A5J4QK95-F1
#
_entry.id   AF-A0A5J4QK95-F1
#
_cell.length_a   1.000
_cell.length_b   1.000
_cell.length_c   1.000
_cell.angle_alpha   90.00
_cell.angle_beta   90.00
_cell.angle_gamma   90.00
#
_symmetry.space_group_name_H-M   'P 1'
#
loop_
_entity.id
_entity.type
_entity.pdbx_description
1 polymer ?
#
loop_
_entity_poly.entity_id
_entity_poly.type
_entity_poly.pdbx_seq_one_letter_code
_entity_poly.pdbx_strand_id
1 'polypeptide(L)'
;CFMQTVEVAYELRACSDYFIGSPTEIPGPGAPYQTLVKFMLATGSTEKTAIDIARNYYDFYALKYNGGKGSSNQNWTGGVSVSVVASAALEPLAVATKNIFTCYLKSETVIALSDIMCYDPLRYPSYYYDIDSFIRSLTEDDADDTDYALWHTAFENAVPYFDTTDKNYSAFGSRGMFSMKNATGLSGYIPSKNLTEINAFYATYQWYTAAGWINYQIDGISKTK
;
A
#
# COMPACT_ATOMS: atom_id res chain seq x y z
N CYS A 1 4.50 -0.47 11.21
CA CYS A 1 3.78 -1.45 10.37
C CYS A 1 2.63 -0.73 9.69
N PHE A 2 2.27 -1.12 8.47
CA PHE A 2 1.07 -0.66 7.77
C PHE A 2 0.95 0.87 7.63
N MET A 3 2.08 1.59 7.54
CA MET A 3 2.05 3.05 7.39
C MET A 3 2.03 3.48 5.92
N GLN A 4 2.37 2.57 5.01
CA GLN A 4 2.40 2.83 3.58
C GLN A 4 1.04 2.54 2.94
N THR A 5 0.05 3.27 3.44
CA THR A 5 -1.32 3.26 2.94
C THR A 5 -1.57 4.55 2.16
N VAL A 6 -2.40 4.49 1.13
CA VAL A 6 -2.75 5.67 0.35
C VAL A 6 -3.50 6.69 1.21
N GLU A 7 -4.27 6.24 2.20
CA GLU A 7 -4.97 7.07 3.16
C GLU A 7 -4.00 7.89 4.00
N VAL A 8 -3.02 7.24 4.63
CA VAL A 8 -2.02 7.91 5.47
C VAL A 8 -1.18 8.86 4.63
N ALA A 9 -0.70 8.40 3.47
CA ALA A 9 0.10 9.24 2.58
C ALA A 9 -0.69 10.48 2.14
N TYR A 10 -1.97 10.31 1.78
CA TYR A 10 -2.82 11.41 1.35
C TYR A 10 -3.13 12.38 2.49
N GLU A 11 -3.50 11.91 3.69
CA GLU A 11 -3.75 12.78 4.84
C GLU A 11 -2.53 13.61 5.22
N LEU A 12 -1.33 13.04 5.09
CA LEU A 12 -0.09 13.69 5.47
C LEU A 12 0.60 14.42 4.31
N ARG A 13 0.06 14.39 3.08
CA ARG A 13 0.75 14.86 1.85
C ARG A 13 1.35 16.27 1.93
N ALA A 14 0.79 17.15 2.76
CA ALA A 14 1.30 18.51 2.97
C ALA A 14 2.45 18.62 4.00
N CYS A 15 2.85 17.51 4.63
CA CYS A 15 3.82 17.47 5.74
C CYS A 15 5.22 17.01 5.32
N SER A 16 5.37 16.39 4.15
CA SER A 16 6.65 15.87 3.63
C SER A 16 6.59 15.75 2.12
N ASP A 17 7.74 15.83 1.43
CA ASP A 17 7.83 15.59 -0.01
C ASP A 17 7.70 14.10 -0.36
N TYR A 18 8.22 13.24 0.52
CA TYR A 18 8.22 11.78 0.34
C TYR A 18 7.88 11.05 1.65
N PHE A 19 7.23 9.90 1.52
CA PHE A 19 6.98 8.95 2.61
C PHE A 19 7.69 7.63 2.34
N ILE A 20 8.35 7.08 3.35
CA ILE A 20 9.07 5.80 3.26
C ILE A 20 8.47 4.86 4.29
N GLY A 21 8.13 3.64 3.87
CA GLY A 21 7.46 2.70 4.76
C GLY A 21 7.16 1.38 4.09
N SER A 22 6.41 0.55 4.81
CA SER A 22 5.93 -0.74 4.31
C SER A 22 4.40 -0.79 4.34
N PRO A 23 3.77 -1.35 3.28
CA PRO A 23 2.33 -1.57 3.26
C PRO A 23 1.92 -2.73 4.18
N THR A 24 2.89 -3.50 4.71
CA THR A 24 2.68 -4.60 5.65
C THR A 24 3.42 -4.38 6.98
N GLU A 25 3.60 -5.46 7.75
CA GLU A 25 4.40 -5.50 8.95
C GLU A 25 5.88 -5.16 8.67
N ILE A 26 6.47 -4.43 9.61
CA ILE A 26 7.89 -4.12 9.61
C ILE A 26 8.62 -5.12 10.52
N PRO A 27 9.82 -5.59 10.13
CA PRO A 27 10.65 -6.41 11.00
C PRO A 27 10.81 -5.82 12.39
N GLY A 28 10.71 -6.66 13.44
CA GLY A 28 10.91 -6.23 14.83
C GLY A 28 12.21 -5.44 15.07
N PRO A 29 13.34 -5.79 14.43
CA PRO A 29 14.60 -5.02 14.56
C PRO A 29 14.57 -3.63 13.92
N GLY A 30 13.59 -3.33 13.06
CA GLY A 30 13.42 -2.02 12.45
C GLY A 30 14.52 -1.64 11.45
N ALA A 31 14.76 -0.34 11.29
CA ALA A 31 15.77 0.14 10.36
C ALA A 31 17.20 -0.18 10.83
N PRO A 32 18.11 -0.62 9.94
CA PRO A 32 19.53 -0.74 10.25
C PRO A 32 20.21 0.65 10.28
N TYR A 33 19.91 1.44 11.31
CA TYR A 33 20.40 2.83 11.43
C TYR A 33 21.93 2.97 11.37
N GLN A 34 22.68 1.95 11.78
CA GLN A 34 24.14 1.90 11.67
C GLN A 34 24.64 2.07 10.23
N THR A 35 23.84 1.75 9.22
CA THR A 35 24.16 1.94 7.80
C THR A 35 23.27 3.00 7.14
N LEU A 36 22.06 3.24 7.66
CA LEU A 36 21.08 4.15 7.04
C LEU A 36 21.29 5.64 7.34
N VAL A 37 21.84 6.01 8.50
CA VAL A 37 21.93 7.42 8.92
C VAL A 37 22.70 8.28 7.92
N LYS A 38 23.73 7.73 7.25
CA LYS A 38 24.48 8.47 6.22
C LYS A 38 23.62 8.90 5.03
N PHE A 39 22.60 8.12 4.68
CA PHE A 39 21.67 8.46 3.61
C PHE A 39 20.67 9.51 4.10
N MET A 40 20.21 9.41 5.35
CA MET A 40 19.32 10.42 5.96
C MET A 40 19.94 11.81 6.07
N LEU A 41 21.28 11.88 6.13
CA LEU A 41 22.03 13.14 6.19
C LEU A 41 22.62 13.56 4.82
N ALA A 42 22.24 12.88 3.74
CA ALA A 42 22.72 13.21 2.41
C ALA A 42 22.19 14.59 1.96
N THR A 43 23.04 15.38 1.33
CA THR A 43 22.70 16.73 0.83
C THR A 43 22.28 16.74 -0.64
N GLY A 44 21.83 15.59 -1.15
CA GLY A 44 21.43 15.42 -2.55
C GLY A 44 19.97 15.79 -2.80
N SER A 45 19.43 15.39 -3.96
CA SER A 45 17.98 15.46 -4.22
C SER A 45 17.20 14.74 -3.11
N THR A 46 16.11 15.35 -2.64
CA THR A 46 15.19 14.74 -1.65
C THR A 46 14.66 13.39 -2.14
N GLU A 47 14.31 13.30 -3.43
CA GLU A 47 13.84 12.06 -4.06
C GLU A 47 14.90 10.97 -3.98
N LYS A 48 16.11 11.28 -4.44
CA LYS A 48 17.24 10.35 -4.43
C LYS A 48 17.54 9.90 -3.01
N THR A 49 17.46 10.82 -2.05
CA THR A 49 17.67 10.52 -0.64
C THR A 49 16.62 9.55 -0.11
N ALA A 50 15.33 9.77 -0.42
CA ALA A 50 14.25 8.89 0.00
C ALA A 50 14.40 7.48 -0.61
N ILE A 51 14.69 7.40 -1.91
CA ILE A 51 14.92 6.13 -2.62
C ILE A 51 16.15 5.41 -2.07
N ASP A 52 17.25 6.11 -1.82
CA ASP A 52 18.46 5.49 -1.27
C ASP A 52 18.24 4.94 0.15
N ILE A 53 17.47 5.64 1.00
CA ILE A 53 17.09 5.13 2.32
C ILE A 53 16.26 3.85 2.18
N ALA A 54 15.22 3.86 1.33
CA ALA A 54 14.33 2.72 1.14
C ALA A 54 15.10 1.50 0.58
N ARG A 55 15.92 1.72 -0.45
CA ARG A 55 16.76 0.69 -1.06
C ARG A 55 17.74 0.07 -0.08
N ASN A 56 18.44 0.88 0.71
CA ASN A 56 19.39 0.35 1.68
C ASN A 56 18.70 -0.32 2.88
N TYR A 57 17.46 0.04 3.19
CA TYR A 57 16.64 -0.71 4.15
C TYR A 57 16.35 -2.10 3.57
N TYR A 58 15.84 -2.16 2.34
CA TYR A 58 15.53 -3.40 1.65
C TYR A 58 16.77 -4.31 1.53
N ASP A 59 17.87 -3.79 0.96
CA ASP A 59 19.12 -4.54 0.72
C ASP A 59 19.65 -5.23 1.99
N PHE A 60 19.56 -4.56 3.14
CA PHE A 60 20.01 -5.11 4.43
C PHE A 60 19.25 -6.38 4.81
N TYR A 61 17.94 -6.40 4.62
CA TYR A 61 17.09 -7.55 4.94
C TYR A 61 17.10 -8.61 3.84
N ALA A 62 17.15 -8.19 2.57
CA ALA A 62 17.26 -9.07 1.42
C ALA A 62 18.53 -9.93 1.48
N LEU A 63 19.66 -9.38 1.95
CA LEU A 63 20.92 -10.12 2.11
C LEU A 63 20.81 -11.36 3.01
N LYS A 64 19.94 -11.31 4.04
CA LYS A 64 19.73 -12.42 4.99
C LYS A 64 18.49 -13.24 4.70
N TYR A 65 17.71 -12.87 3.68
CA TYR A 65 16.47 -13.54 3.34
C TYR A 65 16.73 -15.00 2.94
N ASN A 66 16.00 -15.92 3.58
CA ASN A 66 16.06 -17.36 3.27
C ASN A 66 14.67 -18.02 3.36
N GLY A 67 13.62 -17.22 3.19
CA GLY A 67 12.23 -17.65 3.39
C GLY A 67 11.85 -17.84 4.86
N GLY A 68 12.44 -17.09 5.78
CA GLY A 68 12.10 -17.10 7.21
C GLY A 68 12.66 -18.26 8.04
N LYS A 69 13.56 -19.08 7.48
CA LYS A 69 14.19 -20.19 8.21
C LYS A 69 15.07 -19.65 9.32
N GLY A 70 14.75 -20.05 10.56
CA GLY A 70 15.47 -19.60 11.76
C GLY A 70 15.33 -18.10 12.03
N SER A 71 14.28 -17.46 11.51
CA SER A 71 14.07 -16.03 11.72
C SER A 71 13.83 -15.72 13.20
N SER A 72 14.49 -14.67 13.68
CA SER A 72 14.33 -14.11 15.02
C SER A 72 14.64 -12.61 14.98
N ASN A 73 14.40 -11.89 16.07
CA ASN A 73 14.80 -10.48 16.16
C ASN A 73 16.33 -10.29 16.09
N GLN A 74 17.12 -11.29 16.49
CA GLN A 74 18.58 -11.23 16.39
C GLN A 74 19.10 -11.69 15.03
N ASN A 75 18.32 -12.47 14.29
CA ASN A 75 18.66 -13.00 12.98
C ASN A 75 17.42 -12.99 12.07
N TRP A 76 17.06 -11.82 11.56
CA TRP A 76 15.88 -11.68 10.72
C TRP A 76 16.14 -12.25 9.33
N THR A 77 15.42 -13.32 8.97
CA THR A 77 15.52 -13.98 7.66
C THR A 77 14.17 -14.02 6.93
N GLY A 78 13.15 -13.38 7.53
CA GLY A 78 11.78 -13.31 7.04
C GLY A 78 11.53 -12.25 5.95
N GLY A 79 12.57 -11.55 5.49
CA GLY A 79 12.45 -10.58 4.41
C GLY A 79 11.79 -9.26 4.85
N VAL A 80 11.52 -8.41 3.86
CA VAL A 80 10.90 -7.10 4.03
C VAL A 80 10.34 -6.60 2.70
N SER A 81 9.40 -5.65 2.78
CA SER A 81 8.97 -4.82 1.66
C SER A 81 8.99 -3.36 2.06
N VAL A 82 9.47 -2.49 1.16
CA VAL A 82 9.59 -1.05 1.41
C VAL A 82 9.25 -0.30 0.13
N SER A 83 8.46 0.76 0.22
CA SER A 83 8.25 1.70 -0.89
C SER A 83 8.54 3.14 -0.49
N VAL A 84 8.66 3.98 -1.50
CA VAL A 84 8.67 5.44 -1.40
C VAL A 84 7.42 5.96 -2.10
N VAL A 85 6.69 6.87 -1.45
CA VAL A 85 5.56 7.59 -2.04
C VAL A 85 5.86 9.07 -2.16
N ALA A 86 5.62 9.65 -3.34
CA ALA A 86 5.83 11.06 -3.64
C ALA A 86 4.54 11.86 -3.39
N SER A 87 4.58 12.80 -2.45
CA SER A 87 3.40 13.58 -2.05
C SER A 87 2.80 14.39 -3.17
N ALA A 88 3.64 14.98 -4.03
CA ALA A 88 3.22 15.81 -5.15
C ALA A 88 2.39 15.05 -6.21
N ALA A 89 2.49 13.72 -6.24
CA ALA A 89 1.76 12.87 -7.18
C ALA A 89 0.47 12.26 -6.59
N LEU A 90 0.19 12.46 -5.29
CA LEU A 90 -0.99 11.90 -4.63
C LEU A 90 -2.31 12.53 -5.08
N GLU A 91 -2.33 13.83 -5.41
CA GLU A 91 -3.53 14.48 -5.96
C GLU A 91 -3.85 13.99 -7.38
N PRO A 92 -2.88 13.94 -8.32
CA PRO A 92 -3.08 13.27 -9.61
C PRO A 92 -3.57 11.82 -9.48
N LEU A 93 -2.99 11.04 -8.56
CA LEU A 93 -3.42 9.66 -8.31
C LEU A 93 -4.87 9.60 -7.81
N ALA A 94 -5.29 10.50 -6.92
CA ALA A 94 -6.67 10.58 -6.45
C ALA A 94 -7.64 10.89 -7.60
N VAL A 95 -7.29 11.81 -8.49
CA VAL A 95 -8.09 12.14 -9.69
C VAL A 95 -8.22 10.94 -10.61
N ALA A 96 -7.11 10.25 -10.91
CA ALA A 96 -7.13 9.05 -11.73
C ALA A 96 -8.00 7.95 -11.09
N THR A 97 -7.85 7.74 -9.78
CA THR A 97 -8.63 6.75 -9.02
C THR A 97 -10.13 7.07 -9.06
N LYS A 98 -10.49 8.35 -8.92
CA LYS A 98 -11.89 8.80 -9.04
C LYS A 98 -12.49 8.53 -10.41
N ASN A 99 -11.71 8.65 -11.48
CA ASN A 99 -12.18 8.31 -12.82
C ASN A 99 -12.49 6.81 -12.92
N ILE A 100 -11.59 5.95 -12.43
CA ILE A 100 -11.84 4.51 -12.37
C ILE A 100 -13.11 4.21 -11.58
N PHE A 101 -13.27 4.73 -10.37
CA PHE A 101 -14.44 4.44 -9.55
C PHE A 101 -15.74 4.94 -10.21
N THR A 102 -15.70 6.06 -10.90
CA THR A 102 -16.87 6.60 -11.61
C THR A 102 -17.31 5.67 -12.76
N CYS A 103 -16.37 5.04 -13.46
CA CYS A 103 -16.66 4.16 -14.59
C CYS A 103 -17.02 2.73 -14.16
N TYR A 104 -16.28 2.17 -13.20
CA TYR A 104 -16.25 0.73 -12.91
C TYR A 104 -16.84 0.34 -11.55
N LEU A 105 -16.90 1.27 -10.58
CA LEU A 105 -17.38 0.98 -9.22
C LEU A 105 -18.85 1.40 -9.06
N LYS A 106 -19.77 0.55 -9.56
CA LYS A 106 -21.24 0.72 -9.48
C LYS A 106 -21.79 -0.07 -8.29
N SER A 107 -23.00 0.26 -7.81
CA SER A 107 -23.60 -0.36 -6.61
C SER A 107 -23.63 -1.90 -6.60
N GLU A 108 -23.67 -2.53 -7.78
CA GLU A 108 -23.70 -3.98 -7.93
C GLU A 108 -22.31 -4.61 -8.16
N THR A 109 -21.25 -3.81 -8.24
CA THR A 109 -19.88 -4.30 -8.47
C THR A 109 -19.46 -5.20 -7.31
N VAL A 110 -19.21 -6.47 -7.63
CA VAL A 110 -18.68 -7.46 -6.68
C VAL A 110 -17.16 -7.45 -6.77
N ILE A 111 -16.50 -7.11 -5.67
CA ILE A 111 -15.04 -7.11 -5.58
C ILE A 111 -14.58 -8.48 -5.03
N ALA A 112 -13.92 -9.27 -5.86
CA ALA A 112 -13.33 -10.55 -5.47
C ALA A 112 -11.98 -10.31 -4.76
N LEU A 113 -12.00 -10.19 -3.44
CA LEU A 113 -10.80 -9.94 -2.63
C LEU A 113 -9.73 -11.06 -2.73
N SER A 114 -10.08 -12.25 -3.24
CA SER A 114 -9.16 -13.37 -3.42
C SER A 114 -8.05 -13.10 -4.43
N ASP A 115 -8.31 -12.24 -5.41
CA ASP A 115 -7.40 -11.97 -6.52
C ASP A 115 -6.58 -10.69 -6.29
N ILE A 116 -6.89 -9.96 -5.21
CA ILE A 116 -6.21 -8.74 -4.81
C ILE A 116 -5.15 -9.09 -3.76
N MET A 117 -3.90 -8.66 -4.00
CA MET A 117 -2.82 -8.85 -3.05
C MET A 117 -3.18 -8.22 -1.68
N CYS A 118 -3.18 -9.04 -0.64
CA CYS A 118 -3.49 -8.65 0.73
C CYS A 118 -2.19 -8.57 1.55
N TYR A 119 -1.93 -7.42 2.16
CA TYR A 119 -0.73 -7.16 2.96
C TYR A 119 -0.83 -7.66 4.41
N ASP A 120 -2.03 -8.01 4.90
CA ASP A 120 -2.25 -8.63 6.21
C ASP A 120 -3.09 -9.92 6.14
N PRO A 121 -2.67 -10.93 5.33
CA PRO A 121 -3.51 -12.09 5.01
C PRO A 121 -3.65 -13.09 6.17
N LEU A 122 -2.84 -12.96 7.22
CA LEU A 122 -2.88 -13.82 8.41
C LEU A 122 -3.68 -13.21 9.56
N ARG A 123 -4.33 -12.06 9.32
CA ARG A 123 -5.23 -11.39 10.25
C ARG A 123 -6.63 -11.38 9.65
N TYR A 124 -7.64 -11.57 10.49
CA TYR A 124 -9.04 -11.42 10.10
C TYR A 124 -9.77 -10.41 11.02
N PRO A 125 -10.54 -9.46 10.46
CA PRO A 125 -10.56 -9.09 9.04
C PRO A 125 -9.22 -8.48 8.58
N SER A 126 -8.95 -8.55 7.27
CA SER A 126 -7.82 -7.88 6.62
C SER A 126 -8.21 -6.47 6.21
N TYR A 127 -7.29 -5.52 6.32
CA TYR A 127 -7.56 -4.10 6.05
C TYR A 127 -6.69 -3.49 4.96
N TYR A 128 -5.61 -4.17 4.56
CA TYR A 128 -4.59 -3.57 3.70
C TYR A 128 -4.48 -4.36 2.40
N TYR A 129 -5.10 -3.85 1.35
CA TYR A 129 -5.08 -4.44 0.02
C TYR A 129 -4.23 -3.61 -0.92
N ASP A 130 -3.53 -4.25 -1.84
CA ASP A 130 -2.74 -3.56 -2.86
C ASP A 130 -3.63 -2.75 -3.80
N ILE A 131 -3.35 -1.45 -3.90
CA ILE A 131 -4.23 -0.54 -4.65
C ILE A 131 -4.12 -0.78 -6.16
N ASP A 132 -2.95 -1.12 -6.70
CA ASP A 132 -2.82 -1.48 -8.12
C ASP A 132 -3.59 -2.76 -8.43
N SER A 133 -3.40 -3.82 -7.63
CA SER A 133 -4.16 -5.06 -7.80
C SER A 133 -5.67 -4.83 -7.70
N PHE A 134 -6.11 -3.93 -6.81
CA PHE A 134 -7.51 -3.56 -6.70
C PHE A 134 -8.02 -2.83 -7.95
N ILE A 135 -7.30 -1.82 -8.43
CA ILE A 135 -7.72 -1.11 -9.65
C ILE A 135 -7.72 -2.04 -10.86
N ARG A 136 -6.71 -2.90 -10.99
CA ARG A 136 -6.67 -3.93 -12.04
C ARG A 136 -7.93 -4.81 -12.00
N SER A 137 -8.36 -5.23 -10.81
CA SER A 137 -9.57 -6.07 -10.65
C SER A 137 -10.87 -5.37 -11.07
N LEU A 138 -10.91 -4.03 -11.05
CA LEU A 138 -12.07 -3.26 -11.50
C LEU A 138 -12.09 -3.06 -13.02
N THR A 139 -10.93 -3.10 -13.66
CA THR A 139 -10.75 -2.78 -15.07
C THR A 139 -10.46 -4.01 -15.93
N GLU A 140 -10.68 -5.24 -15.43
CA GLU A 140 -10.37 -6.47 -16.18
C GLU A 140 -11.13 -6.59 -17.50
N ASP A 141 -12.34 -6.02 -17.56
CA ASP A 141 -13.20 -6.00 -18.75
C ASP A 141 -12.95 -4.79 -19.67
N ASP A 142 -11.95 -3.93 -19.36
CA ASP A 142 -11.54 -2.84 -20.25
C ASP A 142 -10.83 -3.40 -21.50
N ALA A 143 -11.54 -3.41 -22.64
CA ALA A 143 -11.11 -4.06 -23.86
C ALA A 143 -9.75 -3.56 -24.39
N ASP A 144 -9.42 -2.29 -24.14
CA ASP A 144 -8.20 -1.65 -24.64
C ASP A 144 -7.17 -1.34 -23.53
N ASP A 145 -7.43 -1.77 -22.28
CA ASP A 145 -6.62 -1.53 -21.07
C ASP A 145 -6.21 -0.06 -20.85
N THR A 146 -6.94 0.88 -21.46
CA THR A 146 -6.55 2.29 -21.55
C THR A 146 -6.80 3.00 -20.23
N ASP A 147 -7.91 2.71 -19.56
CA ASP A 147 -8.26 3.36 -18.30
C ASP A 147 -7.30 2.91 -17.19
N TYR A 148 -6.97 1.61 -17.16
CA TYR A 148 -5.93 1.10 -16.28
C TYR A 148 -4.56 1.71 -16.59
N ALA A 149 -4.13 1.76 -17.86
CA ALA A 149 -2.81 2.30 -18.21
C ALA A 149 -2.66 3.78 -17.82
N LEU A 150 -3.71 4.58 -17.98
CA LEU A 150 -3.74 5.98 -17.52
C LEU A 150 -3.65 6.08 -16.00
N TRP A 151 -4.39 5.24 -15.27
CA TRP A 151 -4.30 5.19 -13.81
C TRP A 151 -2.92 4.74 -13.33
N HIS A 152 -2.37 3.68 -13.94
CA HIS A 152 -1.09 3.10 -13.59
C HIS A 152 0.06 4.09 -13.81
N THR A 153 -0.02 4.92 -14.86
CA THR A 153 0.94 6.02 -15.05
C THR A 153 0.91 7.01 -13.88
N ALA A 154 -0.27 7.37 -13.35
CA ALA A 154 -0.36 8.22 -12.16
C ALA A 154 0.17 7.51 -10.90
N PHE A 155 -0.06 6.20 -10.80
CA PHE A 155 0.43 5.35 -9.71
C PHE A 155 1.97 5.26 -9.70
N GLU A 156 2.62 4.99 -10.83
CA GLU A 156 4.09 4.92 -10.91
C GLU A 156 4.76 6.25 -10.54
N ASN A 157 4.12 7.38 -10.88
CA ASN A 157 4.58 8.70 -10.43
C ASN A 157 4.40 8.89 -8.91
N ALA A 158 3.37 8.30 -8.32
CA ALA A 158 3.11 8.35 -6.89
C ALA A 158 4.00 7.39 -6.09
N VAL A 159 4.41 6.26 -6.67
CA VAL A 159 5.23 5.22 -6.03
C VAL A 159 6.55 5.05 -6.81
N PRO A 160 7.47 6.03 -6.77
CA PRO A 160 8.70 6.00 -7.58
C PRO A 160 9.68 4.86 -7.20
N TYR A 161 9.46 4.18 -6.06
CA TYR A 161 10.26 3.03 -5.66
C TYR A 161 9.43 2.05 -4.84
N PHE A 162 9.55 0.76 -5.15
CA PHE A 162 9.09 -0.33 -4.33
C PHE A 162 10.02 -1.54 -4.54
N ASP A 163 10.43 -2.19 -3.45
CA ASP A 163 11.04 -3.50 -3.50
C ASP A 163 10.50 -4.39 -2.39
N THR A 164 10.52 -5.69 -2.65
CA THR A 164 10.11 -6.72 -1.70
C THR A 164 10.88 -8.01 -1.93
N THR A 165 11.13 -8.75 -0.84
CA THR A 165 11.46 -10.17 -0.95
C THR A 165 10.22 -10.97 -1.37
N ASP A 166 10.40 -12.18 -1.94
CA ASP A 166 9.27 -13.02 -2.39
C ASP A 166 8.21 -13.28 -1.31
N LYS A 167 8.65 -13.33 -0.06
CA LYS A 167 7.80 -13.49 1.12
C LYS A 167 8.22 -12.54 2.22
N ASN A 168 7.24 -12.08 2.98
CA ASN A 168 7.43 -11.33 4.21
C ASN A 168 6.93 -12.12 5.41
N TYR A 169 7.34 -11.70 6.60
CA TYR A 169 6.90 -12.30 7.87
C TYR A 169 5.77 -11.49 8.49
N SER A 170 4.76 -12.21 9.01
CA SER A 170 3.69 -11.68 9.84
C SER A 170 3.69 -12.35 11.22
N ALA A 171 3.58 -11.54 12.27
CA ALA A 171 3.54 -12.01 13.66
C ALA A 171 2.20 -12.65 14.05
N PHE A 172 1.15 -12.46 13.25
CA PHE A 172 -0.21 -12.96 13.54
C PHE A 172 -0.42 -14.43 13.14
N GLY A 173 0.50 -15.03 12.39
CA GLY A 173 0.48 -16.45 12.03
C GLY A 173 1.46 -17.30 12.83
N SER A 174 1.13 -18.58 13.05
CA SER A 174 1.94 -19.53 13.83
C SER A 174 3.40 -19.69 13.36
N ARG A 175 3.71 -19.31 12.11
CA ARG A 175 5.06 -19.20 11.50
C ARG A 175 5.13 -18.18 10.36
N GLY A 176 4.31 -17.13 10.42
CA GLY A 176 3.58 -16.56 9.27
C GLY A 176 4.37 -15.91 8.13
N MET A 177 5.15 -16.66 7.37
CA MET A 177 5.64 -16.21 6.07
C MET A 177 4.48 -16.18 5.07
N PHE A 178 4.25 -15.05 4.40
CA PHE A 178 3.22 -14.90 3.37
C PHE A 178 3.83 -14.36 2.07
N SER A 179 3.19 -14.67 0.95
CA SER A 179 3.65 -14.29 -0.39
C SER A 179 3.46 -12.79 -0.63
N MET A 180 4.44 -12.14 -1.26
CA MET A 180 4.36 -10.74 -1.73
C MET A 180 4.10 -10.64 -3.24
N LYS A 181 3.67 -11.75 -3.86
CA LYS A 181 3.31 -11.80 -5.28
C LYS A 181 2.23 -10.76 -5.59
N ASN A 182 2.41 -10.02 -6.69
CA ASN A 182 1.53 -8.93 -7.15
C ASN A 182 1.50 -7.70 -6.24
N ALA A 183 2.39 -7.58 -5.25
CA ALA A 183 2.52 -6.35 -4.49
C ALA A 183 3.14 -5.23 -5.33
N THR A 184 2.66 -4.01 -5.14
CA THR A 184 3.16 -2.79 -5.79
C THR A 184 3.57 -1.69 -4.81
N GLY A 185 3.49 -1.96 -3.51
CA GLY A 185 4.10 -1.13 -2.47
C GLY A 185 3.21 -0.07 -1.84
N LEU A 186 1.93 0.01 -2.21
CA LEU A 186 0.97 0.92 -1.61
C LEU A 186 -0.34 0.19 -1.34
N SER A 187 -0.76 0.19 -0.08
CA SER A 187 -2.05 -0.40 0.28
C SER A 187 -3.18 0.63 0.28
N GLY A 188 -4.41 0.16 0.21
CA GLY A 188 -5.62 0.91 0.53
C GLY A 188 -6.66 0.01 1.19
N TYR A 189 -7.63 0.63 1.86
CA TYR A 189 -8.77 -0.06 2.43
C TYR A 189 -9.86 -0.29 1.36
N ILE A 190 -10.36 -1.53 1.29
CA ILE A 190 -11.52 -1.88 0.45
C ILE A 190 -12.71 -2.07 1.41
N PRO A 191 -13.74 -1.19 1.35
CA PRO A 191 -14.87 -1.28 2.25
C PRO A 191 -15.66 -2.58 2.11
N SER A 192 -16.10 -3.12 3.25
CA SER A 192 -16.91 -4.34 3.32
C SER A 192 -18.22 -4.09 4.05
N LYS A 193 -19.33 -4.63 3.55
CA LYS A 193 -20.67 -4.52 4.19
C LYS A 193 -20.71 -5.00 5.64
N ASN A 194 -19.78 -5.89 6.02
CA ASN A 194 -19.70 -6.46 7.37
C ASN A 194 -18.93 -5.56 8.36
N LEU A 195 -18.31 -4.47 7.90
CA LEU A 195 -17.44 -3.59 8.69
C LEU A 195 -18.01 -2.17 8.79
N THR A 196 -19.29 -2.05 9.18
CA THR A 196 -20.04 -0.78 9.14
C THR A 196 -19.39 0.36 9.92
N GLU A 197 -18.93 0.11 11.15
CA GLU A 197 -18.25 1.12 11.98
C GLU A 197 -16.93 1.59 11.35
N ILE A 198 -16.17 0.66 10.78
CA ILE A 198 -14.90 0.96 10.11
C ILE A 198 -15.16 1.76 8.84
N ASN A 199 -16.18 1.40 8.05
CA ASN A 199 -16.52 2.15 6.85
C ASN A 199 -17.00 3.57 7.19
N ALA A 200 -17.78 3.72 8.27
CA ALA A 200 -18.23 5.04 8.73
C ALA A 200 -17.05 5.92 9.14
N PHE A 201 -16.05 5.34 9.81
CA PHE A 201 -14.82 6.06 10.13
C PHE A 201 -13.98 6.38 8.88
N TYR A 202 -13.83 5.43 7.96
CA TYR A 202 -13.11 5.61 6.70
C TYR A 202 -13.67 6.76 5.85
N ALA A 203 -14.99 6.98 5.89
CA ALA A 203 -15.64 8.09 5.20
C ALA A 203 -15.20 9.48 5.69
N THR A 204 -14.50 9.57 6.82
CA THR A 204 -13.95 10.83 7.35
C THR A 204 -12.61 11.24 6.72
N TYR A 205 -11.94 10.32 6.01
CA TYR A 205 -10.66 10.62 5.37
C TYR A 205 -10.83 11.47 4.11
N GLN A 206 -9.91 12.40 3.88
CA GLN A 206 -9.80 13.19 2.65
C GLN A 206 -9.63 12.27 1.44
N TRP A 207 -8.87 11.18 1.56
CA TRP A 207 -8.72 10.20 0.49
C TRP A 207 -10.07 9.62 0.03
N TYR A 208 -10.98 9.31 0.97
CA TYR A 208 -12.30 8.80 0.65
C TYR A 208 -13.06 9.73 -0.31
N THR A 209 -13.01 11.04 -0.04
CA THR A 209 -13.66 12.04 -0.89
C THR A 209 -12.90 12.26 -2.20
N ALA A 210 -11.57 12.38 -2.13
CA ALA A 210 -10.73 12.70 -3.28
C ALA A 210 -10.72 11.58 -4.33
N ALA A 211 -10.63 10.33 -3.89
CA ALA A 211 -10.66 9.14 -4.75
C ALA A 211 -12.06 8.79 -5.24
N GLY A 212 -13.12 9.48 -4.80
CA GLY A 212 -14.47 9.28 -5.33
C GLY A 212 -15.32 8.19 -4.66
N TRP A 213 -14.88 7.65 -3.52
CA TRP A 213 -15.66 6.64 -2.77
C TRP A 213 -17.04 7.15 -2.32
N ILE A 214 -17.22 8.46 -2.14
CA ILE A 214 -18.51 9.09 -1.78
C ILE A 214 -19.65 8.81 -2.77
N ASN A 215 -19.30 8.50 -4.01
CA ASN A 215 -20.28 8.16 -5.05
C ASN A 215 -20.72 6.69 -4.98
N TYR A 216 -20.05 5.88 -4.18
CA TYR A 216 -20.35 4.46 -4.01
C TYR A 216 -21.11 4.22 -2.71
N GLN A 217 -22.35 3.72 -2.83
CA GLN A 217 -23.08 3.17 -1.70
C GLN A 217 -22.61 1.75 -1.45
N ILE A 218 -21.84 1.55 -0.39
CA ILE A 218 -21.68 0.21 0.19
C ILE A 218 -23.02 -0.07 0.87
N ASP A 219 -23.80 -1.04 0.36
CA ASP A 219 -25.05 -1.47 0.98
C ASP A 219 -24.84 -1.66 2.49
N GLY A 220 -25.47 -0.81 3.30
CA GLY A 220 -25.35 -0.79 4.76
C GLY A 220 -24.85 0.52 5.38
N ILE A 221 -24.36 1.49 4.61
CA ILE A 221 -24.01 2.83 5.13
C ILE A 221 -25.14 3.81 4.84
N SER A 222 -26.02 3.98 5.82
CA SER A 222 -26.98 5.09 5.84
C SER A 222 -26.22 6.41 5.84
N LYS A 223 -26.51 7.29 4.86
CA LYS A 223 -26.17 8.71 4.94
C LYS A 223 -26.90 9.30 6.15
N THR A 224 -26.24 9.35 7.30
CA THR A 224 -26.71 10.20 8.38
C THR A 224 -26.32 11.64 8.04
N LYS A 225 -27.35 12.48 7.96
CA LYS A 225 -27.30 13.92 7.70
C LYS A 225 -26.51 14.66 8.76
#